data_AF-A0A086PLJ9-F1
#
_entry.id   AF-A0A086PLJ9-F1
#
_cell.length_a   1.000
_cell.length_b   1.000
_cell.length_c   1.000
_cell.angle_alpha   90.00
_cell.angle_beta   90.00
_cell.angle_gamma   90.00
#
_symmetry.space_group_name_H-M   'P 1'
#
loop_
_entity.id
_entity.type
_entity.pdbx_description
1 polymer ?
#
loop_
_entity_poly.entity_id
_entity_poly.type
_entity_poly.pdbx_seq_one_letter_code
_entity_poly.pdbx_strand_id
1 'polypeptide(L)'
;MEETLMKFETYEDYLDSHITDTDRFYLEEEQLARQLVEIGSLRGTVLSREAFYAGKEQLEVARRATNHSPQKPLCSSGKDLSGSVVLRHLAAREDLVKNGKLSTIIFIRDVNKRGQEISGYIDYGDRLKKENFGPYFDRKKRLLPKPSDLSYCVLDSTFCCINDSAHFQVIPDQRQGLLFKHKRDRKVINVDPQADPGDNSKRHEVETSEYIQFVLYDHMSRRKG
;
A
#
# COMPACT_ATOMS: atom_id res chain seq x y z
N MET A 1 2.77 -19.45 -9.54
CA MET A 1 2.69 -20.36 -10.71
C MET A 1 2.28 -19.55 -11.94
N GLU A 2 1.28 -18.66 -11.84
CA GLU A 2 0.77 -17.84 -12.95
C GLU A 2 1.71 -16.72 -13.45
N GLU A 3 2.43 -16.01 -12.57
CA GLU A 3 3.38 -14.96 -13.01
C GLU A 3 4.56 -15.50 -13.84
N THR A 4 4.87 -16.79 -13.72
CA THR A 4 5.95 -17.43 -14.49
C THR A 4 5.59 -17.58 -15.97
N LEU A 5 4.30 -17.69 -16.32
CA LEU A 5 3.83 -17.85 -17.71
C LEU A 5 4.10 -16.62 -18.57
N MET A 6 4.09 -15.43 -17.96
CA MET A 6 4.39 -14.16 -18.64
C MET A 6 5.87 -14.05 -19.04
N LYS A 7 6.77 -14.89 -18.51
CA LYS A 7 8.20 -14.88 -18.82
C LYS A 7 8.52 -15.56 -20.16
N PHE A 8 7.58 -16.35 -20.69
CA PHE A 8 7.74 -17.11 -21.92
C PHE A 8 6.92 -16.44 -23.03
N GLU A 9 7.57 -16.15 -24.16
CA GLU A 9 6.91 -15.51 -25.30
C GLU A 9 5.98 -16.52 -25.99
N THR A 10 6.49 -17.74 -26.19
CA THR A 10 5.82 -18.85 -26.86
C THR A 10 5.66 -20.06 -25.95
N TYR A 11 4.83 -21.02 -26.39
CA TYR A 11 4.66 -22.30 -25.68
C TYR A 11 5.94 -23.17 -25.79
N GLU A 12 6.66 -23.02 -26.90
CA GLU A 12 7.95 -23.68 -27.15
C GLU A 12 9.01 -23.21 -26.15
N ASP A 13 9.10 -21.90 -25.86
CA ASP A 13 10.01 -21.38 -24.82
C ASP A 13 9.68 -21.95 -23.44
N TYR A 14 8.38 -22.15 -23.17
CA TYR A 14 7.92 -22.77 -21.95
C TYR A 14 8.34 -24.24 -21.88
N LEU A 15 8.19 -25.02 -22.95
CA LEU A 15 8.68 -26.40 -23.02
C LEU A 15 10.20 -26.48 -22.90
N ASP A 16 10.93 -25.57 -23.53
CA ASP A 16 12.39 -25.53 -23.49
C ASP A 16 12.94 -25.26 -22.09
N SER A 17 12.19 -24.52 -21.26
CA SER A 17 12.53 -24.31 -19.85
C SER A 17 12.49 -25.60 -19.00
N HIS A 18 11.86 -26.65 -19.52
CA HIS A 18 11.78 -27.97 -18.89
C HIS A 18 12.81 -28.97 -19.44
N ILE A 19 13.59 -28.61 -20.46
CA ILE A 19 14.63 -29.45 -21.08
C ILE A 19 16.00 -29.10 -20.48
N THR A 20 16.70 -30.08 -19.91
CA THR A 20 18.03 -29.90 -19.32
C THR A 20 19.15 -30.13 -20.33
N ASP A 21 20.38 -29.68 -20.01
CA ASP A 21 21.55 -29.93 -20.86
C ASP A 21 21.83 -31.43 -21.05
N THR A 22 21.51 -32.25 -20.05
CA THR A 22 21.59 -33.72 -20.14
C THR A 22 20.58 -34.25 -21.15
N ASP A 23 19.35 -33.74 -21.15
CA ASP A 23 18.32 -34.15 -22.12
C ASP A 23 18.75 -33.74 -23.54
N ARG A 24 19.32 -32.54 -23.72
CA ARG A 24 19.88 -32.07 -25.00
C ARG A 24 21.06 -32.91 -25.49
N PHE A 25 21.84 -33.47 -24.56
CA PHE A 25 22.96 -34.35 -24.90
C PHE A 25 22.51 -35.72 -25.39
N TYR A 26 21.45 -36.29 -24.81
CA TYR A 26 20.93 -37.60 -25.19
C TYR A 26 19.87 -37.56 -26.30
N LEU A 27 19.14 -36.45 -26.42
CA LEU A 27 18.14 -36.20 -27.44
C LEU A 27 18.72 -35.15 -28.38
N GLU A 28 19.48 -35.63 -29.36
CA GLU A 28 20.13 -34.79 -30.39
C GLU A 28 19.11 -33.88 -31.13
N GLU A 29 17.83 -34.31 -31.18
CA GLU A 29 16.73 -33.53 -31.75
C GLU A 29 15.90 -32.79 -30.68
N GLU A 30 15.94 -31.46 -30.71
CA GLU A 30 15.20 -30.60 -29.79
C GLU A 30 13.68 -30.78 -29.88
N GLN A 31 13.17 -31.11 -31.08
CA GLN A 31 11.74 -31.35 -31.29
C GLN A 31 11.27 -32.63 -30.61
N LEU A 32 12.11 -33.67 -30.56
CA LEU A 32 11.83 -34.91 -29.84
C LEU A 32 11.82 -34.65 -28.32
N ALA A 33 12.76 -33.84 -27.82
CA ALA A 33 12.79 -33.45 -26.41
C ALA A 33 11.52 -32.69 -25.99
N ARG A 34 11.06 -31.72 -26.80
CA ARG A 34 9.79 -31.00 -26.55
C ARG A 34 8.58 -31.95 -26.50
N GLN A 35 8.49 -32.90 -27.43
CA GLN A 35 7.41 -33.90 -27.45
C GLN A 35 7.43 -34.80 -26.20
N LEU A 36 8.61 -35.23 -25.77
CA LEU A 36 8.76 -36.06 -24.56
C LEU A 36 8.43 -35.30 -23.27
N VAL A 37 8.66 -33.98 -23.23
CA VAL A 37 8.18 -33.10 -22.14
C VAL A 37 6.65 -32.97 -22.20
N GLU A 38 6.08 -32.74 -23.37
CA GLU A 38 4.64 -32.52 -23.55
C GLU A 38 3.79 -33.73 -23.14
N ILE A 39 4.24 -34.95 -23.43
CA ILE A 39 3.58 -36.19 -22.97
C ILE A 39 3.90 -36.56 -21.50
N GLY A 40 4.71 -35.75 -20.82
CA GLY A 40 5.07 -35.91 -19.42
C GLY A 40 6.09 -37.02 -19.11
N SER A 41 6.79 -37.52 -20.13
CA SER A 41 7.77 -38.59 -20.00
C SER A 41 9.12 -38.11 -19.45
N LEU A 42 9.50 -36.84 -19.67
CA LEU A 42 10.74 -36.27 -19.14
C LEU A 42 10.55 -35.62 -17.77
N ARG A 43 9.50 -34.80 -17.58
CA ARG A 43 9.21 -34.16 -16.28
C ARG A 43 7.74 -33.77 -16.13
N GLY A 44 6.98 -34.58 -15.39
CA GLY A 44 5.64 -34.21 -14.88
C GLY A 44 4.64 -33.78 -15.98
N THR A 45 3.41 -33.47 -15.60
CA THR A 45 2.43 -32.95 -16.55
C THR A 45 2.65 -31.45 -16.74
N VAL A 46 3.06 -31.04 -17.93
CA VAL A 46 3.07 -29.63 -18.34
C VAL A 46 1.67 -29.16 -18.74
N LEU A 47 1.46 -27.85 -18.78
CA LEU A 47 0.20 -27.29 -19.32
C LEU A 47 0.07 -27.65 -20.79
N SER A 48 -1.15 -27.93 -21.27
CA SER A 48 -1.38 -28.00 -22.71
C SER A 48 -1.18 -26.63 -23.36
N ARG A 49 -0.92 -26.61 -24.67
CA ARG A 49 -0.79 -25.38 -25.45
C ARG A 49 -2.00 -24.45 -25.24
N GLU A 50 -3.21 -25.00 -25.24
CA GLU A 50 -4.45 -24.25 -25.03
C GLU A 50 -4.50 -23.67 -23.62
N ALA A 51 -4.15 -24.46 -22.59
CA ALA A 51 -4.12 -24.00 -21.21
C ALA A 51 -3.06 -22.91 -20.97
N PHE A 52 -1.91 -23.01 -21.64
CA PHE A 52 -0.84 -22.01 -21.61
C PHE A 52 -1.33 -20.66 -22.14
N TYR A 53 -1.88 -20.63 -23.35
CA TYR A 53 -2.38 -19.40 -23.96
C TYR A 53 -3.62 -18.86 -23.24
N ALA A 54 -4.54 -19.73 -22.78
CA ALA A 54 -5.69 -19.31 -21.99
C ALA A 54 -5.27 -18.67 -20.66
N GLY A 55 -4.28 -19.24 -19.96
CA GLY A 55 -3.71 -18.64 -18.75
C GLY A 55 -3.06 -17.27 -19.03
N LYS A 56 -2.35 -17.15 -20.15
CA LYS A 56 -1.70 -15.90 -20.57
C LYS A 56 -2.73 -14.80 -20.91
N GLU A 57 -3.80 -15.16 -21.61
CA GLU A 57 -4.92 -14.25 -21.92
C GLU A 57 -5.66 -13.81 -20.66
N GLN A 58 -5.97 -14.73 -19.74
CA GLN A 58 -6.63 -14.40 -18.47
C GLN A 58 -5.80 -13.40 -17.64
N LEU A 59 -4.48 -13.60 -17.59
CA LEU A 59 -3.58 -12.68 -16.90
C LEU A 59 -3.51 -11.31 -17.58
N GLU A 60 -3.51 -11.26 -18.92
CA GLU A 60 -3.59 -10.00 -19.67
C GLU A 60 -4.91 -9.26 -19.42
N VAL A 61 -6.04 -9.98 -19.46
CA VAL A 61 -7.37 -9.41 -19.20
C VAL A 61 -7.46 -8.88 -17.77
N ALA A 62 -6.96 -9.62 -16.77
CA ALA A 62 -6.89 -9.14 -15.39
C ALA A 62 -6.01 -7.89 -15.25
N ARG A 63 -4.87 -7.84 -15.95
CA ARG A 63 -3.98 -6.67 -15.98
C ARG A 63 -4.63 -5.46 -16.65
N ARG A 64 -5.41 -5.67 -17.72
CA ARG A 64 -6.17 -4.60 -18.39
C ARG A 64 -7.34 -4.12 -17.54
N ALA A 65 -8.05 -5.03 -16.88
CA ALA A 65 -9.17 -4.70 -15.99
C ALA A 65 -8.73 -3.88 -14.77
N THR A 66 -7.57 -4.18 -14.18
CA THR A 66 -7.00 -3.38 -13.08
C THR A 66 -6.56 -1.98 -13.51
N ASN A 67 -6.17 -1.79 -14.78
CA ASN A 67 -5.76 -0.49 -15.31
C ASN A 67 -6.93 0.37 -15.84
N HIS A 68 -8.08 -0.23 -16.17
CA HIS A 68 -9.21 0.47 -16.82
C HIS A 68 -10.43 0.77 -15.93
N SER A 69 -10.40 0.50 -14.62
CA SER A 69 -11.46 1.03 -13.75
C SER A 69 -11.40 2.57 -13.77
N PRO A 70 -12.47 3.30 -14.10
CA PRO A 70 -12.47 4.75 -14.03
C PRO A 70 -12.17 5.15 -12.58
N GLN A 71 -10.95 5.64 -12.33
CA GLN A 71 -10.54 6.01 -11.00
C GLN A 71 -11.49 7.11 -10.52
N LYS A 72 -12.18 6.87 -9.40
CA LYS A 72 -13.00 7.91 -8.75
C LYS A 72 -12.11 9.15 -8.60
N PRO A 73 -12.55 10.32 -9.10
CA PRO A 73 -11.74 11.53 -9.06
C PRO A 73 -11.28 11.82 -7.63
N LEU A 74 -10.05 12.31 -7.51
CA LEU A 74 -9.47 12.71 -6.23
C LEU A 74 -10.36 13.80 -5.60
N CYS A 75 -10.59 13.73 -4.29
CA CYS A 75 -11.34 14.73 -3.56
C CYS A 75 -10.68 16.11 -3.60
N SER A 76 -9.35 16.14 -3.73
CA SER A 76 -8.55 17.36 -3.91
C SER A 76 -8.57 17.93 -5.34
N SER A 77 -9.05 17.17 -6.34
CA SER A 77 -9.00 17.59 -7.74
C SER A 77 -9.83 18.86 -7.99
N GLY A 78 -9.20 19.87 -8.59
CA GLY A 78 -9.84 21.15 -8.90
C GLY A 78 -10.16 22.05 -7.70
N LYS A 79 -9.64 21.74 -6.51
CA LYS A 79 -9.81 22.56 -5.30
C LYS A 79 -8.71 23.60 -5.16
N ASP A 80 -9.07 24.80 -4.70
CA ASP A 80 -8.07 25.81 -4.32
C ASP A 80 -7.52 25.51 -2.92
N LEU A 81 -6.25 25.12 -2.89
CA LEU A 81 -5.53 24.75 -1.67
C LEU A 81 -4.47 25.79 -1.29
N SER A 82 -4.38 26.92 -2.00
CA SER A 82 -3.34 27.94 -1.80
C SER A 82 -3.29 28.44 -0.34
N GLY A 83 -4.46 28.58 0.29
CA GLY A 83 -4.60 29.06 1.67
C GLY A 83 -4.48 28.00 2.76
N SER A 84 -4.07 26.76 2.45
CA SER A 84 -3.84 25.70 3.45
C SER A 84 -2.63 24.84 3.08
N VAL A 85 -1.55 24.97 3.85
CA VAL A 85 -0.36 24.13 3.67
C VAL A 85 -0.68 22.68 4.00
N VAL A 86 -1.53 22.44 5.01
CA VAL A 86 -1.92 21.09 5.42
C VAL A 86 -2.66 20.37 4.31
N LEU A 87 -3.66 21.01 3.69
CA LEU A 87 -4.41 20.39 2.62
C LEU A 87 -3.55 20.15 1.38
N ARG A 88 -2.56 21.00 1.09
CA ARG A 88 -1.57 20.73 0.01
C ARG A 88 -0.77 19.47 0.29
N HIS A 89 -0.30 19.27 1.52
CA HIS A 89 0.40 18.04 1.89
C HIS A 89 -0.48 16.79 1.78
N LEU A 90 -1.75 16.88 2.18
CA LEU A 90 -2.70 15.77 2.04
C LEU A 90 -3.04 15.47 0.58
N ALA A 91 -3.33 16.51 -0.22
CA ALA A 91 -3.63 16.38 -1.65
C ALA A 91 -2.48 15.73 -2.42
N ALA A 92 -1.23 16.13 -2.15
CA ALA A 92 -0.04 15.56 -2.78
C ALA A 92 0.12 14.05 -2.53
N ARG A 93 -0.48 13.51 -1.47
CA ARG A 93 -0.43 12.09 -1.11
C ARG A 93 -1.67 11.32 -1.53
N GLU A 94 -2.79 11.99 -1.81
CA GLU A 94 -4.10 11.37 -1.99
C GLU A 94 -4.08 10.27 -3.04
N ASP A 95 -3.51 10.52 -4.22
CA ASP A 95 -3.44 9.54 -5.30
C ASP A 95 -2.61 8.31 -4.94
N LEU A 96 -1.40 8.53 -4.41
CA LEU A 96 -0.48 7.46 -4.03
C LEU A 96 -1.06 6.58 -2.92
N VAL A 97 -1.77 7.19 -1.98
CA VAL A 97 -2.45 6.50 -0.88
C VAL A 97 -3.66 5.71 -1.38
N LYS A 98 -4.50 6.30 -2.24
CA LYS A 98 -5.65 5.60 -2.85
C LYS A 98 -5.20 4.41 -3.70
N ASN A 99 -4.07 4.54 -4.38
CA ASN A 99 -3.48 3.48 -5.22
C ASN A 99 -2.61 2.48 -4.44
N GLY A 100 -2.51 2.60 -3.11
CA GLY A 100 -1.76 1.67 -2.24
C GLY A 100 -0.25 1.65 -2.48
N LYS A 101 0.28 2.70 -3.11
CA LYS A 101 1.73 2.92 -3.34
C LYS A 101 2.40 3.56 -2.13
N LEU A 102 1.64 4.35 -1.37
CA LEU A 102 2.07 5.04 -0.17
C LEU A 102 1.10 4.73 0.96
N SER A 103 1.61 4.48 2.17
CA SER A 103 0.81 4.41 3.39
C SER A 103 1.21 5.60 4.26
N THR A 104 0.27 6.48 4.60
CA THR A 104 0.56 7.70 5.39
C THR A 104 -0.17 7.66 6.73
N ILE A 105 0.57 7.88 7.81
CA ILE A 105 0.03 8.14 9.15
C ILE A 105 0.08 9.65 9.39
N ILE A 106 -1.04 10.23 9.83
CA ILE A 106 -1.14 11.65 10.18
C ILE A 106 -1.18 11.74 11.70
N PHE A 107 -0.26 12.49 12.30
CA PHE A 107 -0.38 12.93 13.68
C PHE A 107 -0.95 14.34 13.74
N ILE A 108 -1.97 14.53 14.57
CA ILE A 108 -2.55 15.83 14.85
C ILE A 108 -2.60 16.04 16.36
N ARG A 109 -2.16 17.20 16.82
CA ARG A 109 -2.43 17.74 18.15
C ARG A 109 -3.14 19.08 18.00
N ASP A 110 -4.28 19.25 18.67
CA ASP A 110 -5.14 20.42 18.50
C ASP A 110 -6.29 20.46 19.52
N VAL A 111 -7.10 21.52 19.51
CA VAL A 111 -8.26 21.66 20.39
C VAL A 111 -9.55 21.21 19.71
N ASN A 112 -10.33 20.37 20.40
CA ASN A 112 -11.64 19.91 19.94
C ASN A 112 -12.74 20.97 20.16
N LYS A 113 -13.96 20.72 19.65
CA LYS A 113 -15.09 21.65 19.79
C LYS A 113 -15.52 21.95 21.24
N ARG A 114 -15.10 21.12 22.20
CA ARG A 114 -15.39 21.30 23.64
C ARG A 114 -14.28 22.08 24.36
N GLY A 115 -13.28 22.59 23.64
CA GLY A 115 -12.15 23.30 24.23
C GLY A 115 -11.10 22.39 24.87
N GLN A 116 -11.18 21.06 24.66
CA GLN A 116 -10.18 20.13 25.20
C GLN A 116 -9.08 19.92 24.16
N GLU A 117 -7.84 19.95 24.62
CA GLU A 117 -6.71 19.57 23.78
C GLU A 117 -6.73 18.05 23.56
N ILE A 118 -6.55 17.64 22.31
CA ILE A 118 -6.56 16.26 21.87
C ILE A 118 -5.34 15.99 20.99
N SER A 119 -4.89 14.75 20.99
CA SER A 119 -3.88 14.28 20.06
C SER A 119 -4.24 12.89 19.52
N GLY A 120 -3.69 12.54 18.36
CA GLY A 120 -3.91 11.21 17.83
C GLY A 120 -3.26 10.97 16.48
N TYR A 121 -3.11 9.69 16.17
CA TYR A 121 -2.58 9.17 14.92
C TYR A 121 -3.75 8.67 14.05
N ILE A 122 -3.74 9.00 12.77
CA ILE A 122 -4.78 8.66 11.80
C ILE A 122 -4.14 7.91 10.64
N ASP A 123 -4.65 6.73 10.29
CA ASP A 123 -4.34 6.09 9.01
C ASP A 123 -5.07 6.85 7.90
N TYR A 124 -4.33 7.62 7.10
CA TYR A 124 -4.93 8.46 6.06
C TYR A 124 -5.68 7.62 5.02
N GLY A 125 -5.13 6.47 4.64
CA GLY A 125 -5.73 5.60 3.63
C GLY A 125 -7.01 4.94 4.12
N ASP A 126 -7.04 4.48 5.38
CA ASP A 126 -8.25 3.93 5.99
C ASP A 126 -9.33 5.01 6.16
N ARG A 127 -8.92 6.23 6.54
CA ARG A 127 -9.83 7.37 6.67
C ARG A 127 -10.43 7.80 5.34
N LEU A 128 -9.63 7.85 4.26
CA LEU A 128 -10.09 8.15 2.89
C LEU A 128 -11.13 7.14 2.38
N LYS A 129 -11.02 5.87 2.78
CA LYS A 129 -11.98 4.81 2.39
C LYS A 129 -13.31 4.93 3.13
N LYS A 130 -13.27 5.30 4.41
CA LYS A 130 -14.44 5.32 5.30
C LYS A 130 -15.20 6.65 5.31
N GLU A 131 -14.56 7.74 4.88
CA GLU A 131 -15.12 9.09 4.98
C GLU A 131 -14.93 9.90 3.70
N ASN A 132 -15.92 10.73 3.36
CA ASN A 132 -15.81 11.66 2.23
C ASN A 132 -14.84 12.80 2.58
N PHE A 133 -13.72 12.90 1.86
CA PHE A 133 -12.72 13.95 2.06
C PHE A 133 -13.04 15.29 1.38
N GLY A 134 -14.04 15.34 0.50
CA GLY A 134 -14.46 16.56 -0.20
C GLY A 134 -14.67 17.77 0.73
N PRO A 135 -15.46 17.66 1.82
CA PRO A 135 -15.67 18.76 2.76
C PRO A 135 -14.39 19.25 3.47
N TYR A 136 -13.38 18.41 3.63
CA TYR A 136 -12.09 18.82 4.21
C TYR A 136 -11.27 19.62 3.20
N PHE A 137 -11.19 19.15 1.94
CA PHE A 137 -10.53 19.88 0.87
C PHE A 137 -11.27 21.17 0.48
N ASP A 138 -12.59 21.24 0.70
CA ASP A 138 -13.39 22.47 0.60
C ASP A 138 -13.21 23.42 1.79
N ARG A 139 -12.40 23.06 2.80
CA ARG A 139 -12.22 23.81 4.06
C ARG A 139 -13.50 24.01 4.87
N LYS A 140 -14.57 23.27 4.56
CA LYS A 140 -15.85 23.27 5.29
C LYS A 140 -15.81 22.42 6.55
N LYS A 141 -14.80 21.55 6.67
CA LYS A 141 -14.61 20.65 7.80
C LYS A 141 -13.14 20.57 8.18
N ARG A 142 -12.85 20.63 9.49
CA ARG A 142 -11.49 20.47 10.03
C ARG A 142 -11.22 19.00 10.34
N LEU A 143 -10.06 18.50 9.92
CA LEU A 143 -9.61 17.15 10.22
C LEU A 143 -9.10 17.10 11.66
N LEU A 144 -9.73 16.26 12.49
CA LEU A 144 -9.32 16.02 13.87
C LEU A 144 -9.29 14.51 14.14
N PRO A 145 -8.43 14.03 15.06
CA PRO A 145 -8.47 12.64 15.52
C PRO A 145 -9.83 12.28 16.12
N LYS A 146 -10.24 11.02 15.92
CA LYS A 146 -11.45 10.42 16.49
C LYS A 146 -11.09 9.14 17.27
N PRO A 147 -11.93 8.71 18.22
CA PRO A 147 -11.70 7.48 18.98
C PRO A 147 -11.54 6.20 18.15
N SER A 148 -11.95 6.21 16.88
CA SER A 148 -11.80 5.08 15.94
C SER A 148 -10.52 5.13 15.09
N ASP A 149 -9.71 6.18 15.22
CA ASP A 149 -8.42 6.29 14.53
C ASP A 149 -7.34 5.47 15.25
N LEU A 150 -6.11 5.42 14.70
CA LEU A 150 -5.02 4.60 15.25
C LEU A 150 -4.73 4.91 16.72
N SER A 151 -4.85 6.19 17.07
CA SER A 151 -4.98 6.59 18.45
C SER A 151 -5.78 7.87 18.60
N TYR A 152 -6.32 8.07 19.79
CA TYR A 152 -7.00 9.28 20.22
C TYR A 152 -6.77 9.46 21.70
N CYS A 153 -6.21 10.58 22.11
CA CYS A 153 -5.99 10.93 23.51
C CYS A 153 -6.54 12.32 23.78
N VAL A 154 -7.24 12.47 24.90
CA VAL A 154 -7.58 13.78 25.45
C VAL A 154 -6.47 14.17 26.42
N LEU A 155 -5.80 15.30 26.16
CA LEU A 155 -4.75 15.80 27.04
C LEU A 155 -5.37 16.21 28.39
N ASP A 156 -4.56 16.10 29.44
CA ASP A 156 -4.96 16.29 30.84
C ASP A 156 -6.03 15.30 31.36
N SER A 157 -6.36 14.29 30.56
CA SER A 157 -7.26 13.19 30.93
C SER A 157 -6.54 11.85 30.83
N THR A 158 -7.06 10.84 31.52
CA THR A 158 -6.62 9.44 31.36
C THR A 158 -7.25 8.77 30.14
N PHE A 159 -8.13 9.47 29.41
CA PHE A 159 -8.84 8.90 28.27
C PHE A 159 -7.97 8.85 27.00
N CYS A 160 -7.52 7.64 26.68
CA CYS A 160 -6.87 7.31 25.42
C CYS A 160 -7.50 6.06 24.79
N CYS A 161 -7.54 6.03 23.46
CA CYS A 161 -7.93 4.88 22.67
C CYS A 161 -6.80 4.56 21.69
N ILE A 162 -6.57 3.28 21.44
CA ILE A 162 -5.63 2.78 20.44
C ILE A 162 -6.36 1.71 19.65
N ASN A 163 -6.30 1.80 18.31
CA ASN A 163 -7.00 0.86 17.45
C ASN A 163 -6.14 0.46 16.25
N ASP A 164 -6.27 -0.79 15.86
CA ASP A 164 -5.80 -1.23 14.56
C ASP A 164 -6.62 -0.62 13.42
N SER A 165 -5.99 -0.39 12.29
CA SER A 165 -6.63 0.04 11.04
C SER A 165 -6.53 -1.05 9.96
N ALA A 166 -7.02 -0.76 8.76
CA ALA A 166 -6.83 -1.62 7.60
C ALA A 166 -5.34 -1.82 7.24
N HIS A 167 -4.49 -0.80 7.41
CA HIS A 167 -3.09 -0.87 6.97
C HIS A 167 -2.09 -1.05 8.12
N PHE A 168 -2.43 -0.68 9.35
CA PHE A 168 -1.51 -0.69 10.48
C PHE A 168 -2.06 -1.47 11.67
N GLN A 169 -1.17 -2.23 12.30
CA GLN A 169 -1.34 -2.75 13.65
C GLN A 169 -0.62 -1.81 14.61
N VAL A 170 -1.28 -1.42 15.70
CA VAL A 170 -0.66 -0.57 16.72
C VAL A 170 0.04 -1.43 17.76
N ILE A 171 1.29 -1.07 18.08
CA ILE A 171 2.12 -1.77 19.06
C ILE A 171 2.50 -0.75 20.14
N PRO A 172 1.86 -0.79 21.31
CA PRO A 172 2.30 -0.04 22.48
C PRO A 172 3.65 -0.61 22.96
N ASP A 173 4.64 0.25 23.15
CA ASP A 173 5.97 -0.08 23.64
C ASP A 173 6.33 0.81 24.84
N GLN A 174 6.89 0.20 25.89
CA GLN A 174 7.20 0.90 27.14
C GLN A 174 8.37 1.88 27.02
N ARG A 175 9.29 1.67 26.07
CA ARG A 175 10.49 2.51 25.89
C ARG A 175 10.35 3.47 24.72
N GLN A 176 9.75 3.02 23.63
CA GLN A 176 9.64 3.76 22.38
C GLN A 176 8.27 4.44 22.21
N GLY A 177 7.34 4.24 23.15
CA GLY A 177 6.00 4.82 23.07
C GLY A 177 5.11 4.05 22.12
N LEU A 178 4.63 4.68 21.04
CA LEU A 178 3.76 4.03 20.06
C LEU A 178 4.56 3.63 18.83
N LEU A 179 4.34 2.40 18.36
CA LEU A 179 4.88 1.88 17.12
C LEU A 179 3.73 1.44 16.21
N PHE A 180 3.91 1.60 14.90
CA PHE A 180 2.91 1.17 13.91
C PHE A 180 3.52 0.16 12.96
N LYS A 181 3.01 -1.08 13.02
CA LYS A 181 3.43 -2.14 12.12
C LYS A 181 2.54 -2.15 10.88
N HIS A 182 3.13 -1.90 9.73
CA HIS A 182 2.41 -1.99 8.47
C HIS A 182 2.05 -3.46 8.17
N LYS A 183 0.77 -3.74 7.94
CA LYS A 183 0.24 -5.12 7.87
C LYS A 183 0.73 -5.89 6.65
N ARG A 184 1.07 -5.20 5.55
CA ARG A 184 1.44 -5.83 4.27
C ARG A 184 2.88 -6.36 4.24
N ASP A 185 3.84 -5.54 4.63
CA ASP A 185 5.28 -5.87 4.61
C ASP A 185 5.85 -6.15 6.00
N ARG A 186 5.05 -5.95 7.06
CA ARG A 186 5.38 -6.17 8.46
C ARG A 186 6.48 -5.25 8.98
N LYS A 187 6.84 -4.19 8.25
CA LYS A 187 7.80 -3.17 8.71
C LYS A 187 7.16 -2.31 9.80
N VAL A 188 7.98 -1.90 10.76
CA VAL A 188 7.55 -1.08 11.90
C VAL A 188 7.96 0.36 11.63
N ILE A 189 7.03 1.27 11.88
CA ILE A 189 7.22 2.71 11.82
C ILE A 189 7.30 3.22 13.25
N ASN A 190 8.42 3.87 13.58
CA ASN A 190 8.59 4.56 14.84
C ASN A 190 8.11 6.00 14.71
N VAL A 191 7.27 6.46 15.65
CA VAL A 191 6.73 7.82 15.66
C VAL A 191 7.30 8.69 16.78
N ASP A 192 8.30 8.21 17.50
CA ASP A 192 9.10 9.03 18.39
C ASP A 192 9.78 10.16 17.59
N PRO A 193 9.55 11.44 17.93
CA PRO A 193 10.17 12.58 17.25
C PRO A 193 11.71 12.57 17.26
N GLN A 194 12.33 11.87 18.21
CA GLN A 194 13.79 11.80 18.36
C GLN A 194 14.43 10.56 17.72
N ALA A 195 13.62 9.65 17.19
CA ALA A 195 14.09 8.41 16.59
C ALA A 195 13.97 8.44 15.05
N ASP A 196 14.72 7.54 14.39
CA ASP A 196 14.52 7.27 12.98
C ASP A 196 13.16 6.55 12.78
N PRO A 197 12.33 6.99 11.82
CA PRO A 197 11.00 6.42 11.60
C PRO A 197 11.03 5.00 11.04
N GLY A 198 12.18 4.50 10.59
CA GLY A 198 12.41 3.13 10.14
C GLY A 198 12.46 2.98 8.61
N ASP A 199 12.75 1.77 8.16
CA ASP A 199 12.95 1.43 6.74
C ASP A 199 11.81 1.90 5.83
N ASN A 200 12.17 2.55 4.73
CA ASN A 200 11.23 3.11 3.74
C ASN A 200 10.19 4.07 4.34
N SER A 201 10.46 4.61 5.53
CA SER A 201 9.57 5.54 6.23
C SER A 201 10.23 6.92 6.33
N LYS A 202 9.44 7.98 6.25
CA LYS A 202 9.91 9.36 6.43
C LYS A 202 8.95 10.14 7.29
N ARG A 203 9.51 10.88 8.26
CA ARG A 203 8.79 11.85 9.09
C ARG A 203 8.83 13.22 8.41
N HIS A 204 7.69 13.87 8.31
CA HIS A 204 7.53 15.22 7.78
C HIS A 204 6.75 16.05 8.78
N GLU A 205 7.43 16.97 9.45
CA GLU A 205 6.79 17.98 10.31
C GLU A 205 6.34 19.14 9.43
N VAL A 206 5.05 19.47 9.51
CA VAL A 206 4.45 20.54 8.70
C VAL A 206 4.27 21.76 9.59
N GLU A 207 5.05 22.81 9.31
CA GLU A 207 4.87 24.09 9.97
C GLU A 207 3.58 24.74 9.49
N THR A 208 2.65 25.00 10.41
CA THR A 208 1.33 25.53 10.10
C THR A 208 0.72 26.24 11.30
N SER A 209 -0.13 27.25 11.06
CA SER A 209 -1.00 27.84 12.07
C SER A 209 -2.38 27.17 12.14
N GLU A 210 -2.65 26.18 11.28
CA GLU A 210 -3.94 25.50 11.20
C GLU A 210 -4.15 24.46 12.32
N TYR A 211 -3.08 24.02 12.97
CA TYR A 211 -3.05 23.02 14.05
C TYR A 211 -1.92 23.37 15.03
N ILE A 212 -2.03 22.91 16.28
CA ILE A 212 -0.92 23.05 17.25
C ILE A 212 0.27 22.20 16.80
N GLN A 213 0.01 20.98 16.32
CA GLN A 213 1.03 20.14 15.69
C GLN A 213 0.41 19.30 14.56
N PHE A 214 1.13 19.20 13.44
CA PHE A 214 0.75 18.37 12.31
C PHE A 214 1.99 17.67 11.73
N VAL A 215 2.03 16.35 11.83
CA VAL A 215 3.17 15.54 11.37
C VAL A 215 2.68 14.40 10.50
N LEU A 216 3.40 14.11 9.43
CA LEU A 216 3.11 13.01 8.50
C LEU A 216 4.23 11.99 8.58
N TYR A 217 3.86 10.71 8.64
CA TYR A 217 4.77 9.59 8.50
C TYR A 217 4.39 8.83 7.23
N ASP A 218 5.24 8.96 6.22
CA ASP A 218 5.06 8.35 4.90
C ASP A 218 5.83 7.05 4.83
N HIS A 219 5.16 5.96 4.49
CA HIS A 219 5.75 4.63 4.35
C HIS A 219 5.55 4.08 2.93
N MET A 220 6.66 3.85 2.24
CA MET A 220 6.66 3.29 0.88
C MET A 220 6.71 1.77 0.96
N SER A 221 5.54 1.16 0.77
CA SER A 221 5.42 -0.29 0.81
C SER A 221 5.93 -0.89 -0.51
N ARG A 222 7.03 -1.65 -0.46
CA ARG A 222 7.54 -2.35 -1.65
C ARG A 222 6.53 -3.43 -2.09
N ARG A 223 6.34 -3.61 -3.39
CA ARG A 223 5.70 -4.83 -3.91
C ARG A 223 6.70 -5.97 -3.70
N LYS A 224 6.23 -7.14 -3.25
CA LYS A 224 7.02 -8.36 -3.44
C LYS A 224 7.12 -8.53 -4.97
N GLY A 225 8.34 -8.43 -5.48
CA GLY A 225 8.64 -8.91 -6.84
C GLY A 225 8.71 -10.43 -6.87
#